data_AF-A0A9Q3C1V1-F1
#
_entry.id   AF-A0A9Q3C1V1-F1
#
_cell.length_a   1.000
_cell.length_b   1.000
_cell.length_c   1.000
_cell.angle_alpha   90.00
_cell.angle_beta   90.00
_cell.angle_gamma   90.00
#
_symmetry.space_group_name_H-M   'P 1'
#
loop_
_entity.id
_entity.type
_entity.pdbx_description
1 polymer ?
#
loop_
_entity_poly.entity_id
_entity_poly.type
_entity_poly.pdbx_seq_one_letter_code
_entity_poly.pdbx_strand_id
1 'polypeptide(L)'
;MGLGKTIQDIALIGTSKERLITNPHHSTPIIIIFPPRLITNWQSEIAKNAQDGALQANTYHGPTHHSLSDANILKCDIVITSYNTITKKLKQTNTSTSCTFKINWHCIILDEEQ
;
A
#
# COMPACT_ATOMS: atom_id res chain seq x y z
N MET A 1 -16.92 -9.53 6.84
CA MET A 1 -18.23 -9.87 6.20
C MET A 1 -18.02 -10.11 4.71
N GLY A 2 -18.45 -11.27 4.18
CA GLY A 2 -18.13 -11.78 2.83
C GLY A 2 -18.77 -11.07 1.63
N LEU A 3 -18.85 -9.74 1.65
CA LEU A 3 -19.41 -8.91 0.57
C LEU A 3 -18.38 -8.61 -0.55
N GLY A 4 -17.17 -9.13 -0.45
CA GLY A 4 -16.14 -8.94 -1.47
C GLY A 4 -15.53 -7.53 -1.51
N LYS A 5 -15.41 -6.84 -0.37
CA LYS A 5 -14.74 -5.52 -0.34
C LYS A 5 -13.28 -5.60 -0.81
N THR A 6 -12.53 -6.61 -0.34
CA THR A 6 -11.14 -6.83 -0.76
C THR A 6 -11.00 -7.02 -2.27
N ILE A 7 -11.91 -7.75 -2.93
CA ILE A 7 -11.84 -7.91 -4.39
C ILE A 7 -12.21 -6.60 -5.13
N GLN A 8 -13.11 -5.79 -4.58
CA GLN A 8 -13.41 -4.45 -5.11
C GLN A 8 -12.17 -3.54 -5.02
N ASP A 9 -11.45 -3.57 -3.89
CA ASP A 9 -10.23 -2.79 -3.72
C ASP A 9 -9.11 -3.28 -4.65
N ILE A 10 -8.94 -4.60 -4.83
CA ILE A 10 -7.98 -5.17 -5.80
C ILE A 10 -8.32 -4.73 -7.23
N ALA A 11 -9.60 -4.76 -7.61
CA ALA A 11 -10.03 -4.30 -8.93
C ALA A 11 -9.79 -2.79 -9.14
N LEU A 12 -10.01 -1.98 -8.11
CA LEU A 12 -9.71 -0.55 -8.11
C LEU A 12 -8.20 -0.32 -8.33
N ILE A 13 -7.35 -1.03 -7.57
CA ILE A 13 -5.89 -0.95 -7.68
C ILE A 13 -5.43 -1.33 -9.09
N GLY A 14 -5.93 -2.44 -9.64
CA GLY A 14 -5.58 -2.89 -10.99
C GLY A 14 -5.94 -1.85 -12.06
N THR A 15 -7.16 -1.31 -11.99
CA THR A 15 -7.63 -0.28 -12.94
C THR A 15 -6.82 1.02 -12.82
N SER A 16 -6.48 1.43 -11.59
CA SER A 16 -5.63 2.59 -11.34
C SER A 16 -4.23 2.38 -11.91
N LYS A 17 -3.63 1.20 -11.74
CA LYS A 17 -2.31 0.87 -12.30
C LYS A 17 -2.28 0.98 -13.82
N GLU A 18 -3.25 0.41 -14.52
CA GLU A 18 -3.35 0.53 -15.99
C GLU A 18 -3.39 2.01 -16.42
N ARG A 19 -4.18 2.83 -15.73
CA ARG A 19 -4.26 4.27 -15.98
C ARG A 19 -2.95 4.99 -15.71
N LEU A 20 -2.21 4.61 -14.67
CA LEU A 20 -0.89 5.16 -14.34
C LEU A 20 0.18 4.78 -15.37
N ILE A 21 0.15 3.55 -15.90
CA ILE A 21 1.04 3.11 -16.99
C ILE A 21 0.81 3.96 -18.25
N THR A 22 -0.44 4.30 -18.56
CA THR A 22 -0.76 5.17 -19.71
C THR A 22 -0.38 6.64 -19.51
N ASN A 23 -0.11 7.08 -18.28
CA ASN A 23 0.30 8.44 -17.93
C ASN A 23 1.55 8.46 -17.01
N PRO A 24 2.75 8.20 -17.56
CA PRO A 24 3.97 8.00 -16.79
C PRO A 24 4.43 9.24 -15.99
N HIS A 25 3.88 10.42 -16.28
CA HIS A 25 4.19 11.65 -15.54
C HIS A 25 3.58 11.72 -14.13
N HIS A 26 2.69 10.79 -13.76
CA HIS A 26 1.95 10.84 -12.49
C HIS A 26 1.81 9.47 -11.77
N SER A 27 2.78 8.57 -11.93
CA SER A 27 2.75 7.27 -11.24
C SER A 27 3.10 7.43 -9.76
N THR A 28 2.11 7.79 -8.94
CA THR A 28 2.21 7.76 -7.48
C THR A 28 1.78 6.40 -6.94
N PRO A 29 2.42 5.89 -5.87
CA PRO A 29 2.07 4.59 -5.29
C PRO A 29 0.72 4.65 -4.57
N ILE A 30 0.10 3.47 -4.37
CA ILE A 30 -1.07 3.30 -3.51
C ILE A 30 -0.61 2.78 -2.15
N ILE A 31 -1.17 3.30 -1.05
CA ILE A 31 -0.92 2.78 0.30
C ILE A 31 -2.16 2.11 0.84
N ILE A 32 -1.97 0.92 1.40
CA ILE A 32 -3.01 0.17 2.11
C ILE A 32 -2.57 0.05 3.57
N ILE A 33 -3.44 0.50 4.48
CA ILE A 33 -3.22 0.50 5.92
C ILE A 33 -4.19 -0.51 6.52
N PHE A 34 -3.68 -1.58 7.11
CA PHE A 34 -4.53 -2.60 7.73
C PHE A 34 -3.83 -3.38 8.86
N PRO A 35 -4.57 -4.08 9.75
CA PRO A 35 -4.01 -4.91 10.80
C PRO A 35 -3.09 -6.01 10.22
N PRO A 36 -1.88 -6.27 10.79
CA PRO A 36 -0.93 -7.26 10.25
C PRO A 36 -1.50 -8.66 10.01
N ARG A 37 -2.58 -9.02 10.73
CA ARG A 37 -3.27 -10.31 10.62
C ARG A 37 -3.95 -10.53 9.26
N LEU A 38 -4.21 -9.47 8.50
CA LEU A 38 -4.90 -9.57 7.20
C LEU A 38 -3.94 -9.65 6.02
N ILE A 39 -2.61 -9.59 6.25
CA ILE A 39 -1.62 -9.58 5.16
C ILE A 39 -1.74 -10.87 4.35
N THR A 40 -1.86 -12.01 5.02
CA THR A 40 -2.01 -13.32 4.39
C THR A 40 -3.31 -13.42 3.58
N ASN A 41 -4.39 -12.80 4.06
CA ASN A 41 -5.67 -12.80 3.37
C ASN A 41 -5.59 -11.96 2.09
N TRP A 42 -5.01 -10.76 2.18
CA TRP A 42 -4.77 -9.89 1.03
C TRP A 42 -3.87 -10.53 -0.02
N GLN A 43 -2.76 -11.15 0.41
CA GLN A 43 -1.88 -11.89 -0.49
C GLN A 43 -2.62 -13.03 -1.20
N SER A 44 -3.49 -13.76 -0.48
CA SER A 44 -4.29 -14.82 -1.07
C SER A 44 -5.30 -14.27 -2.09
N GLU A 45 -5.99 -13.18 -1.77
CA GLU A 45 -6.96 -12.57 -2.70
C GLU A 45 -6.29 -11.95 -3.93
N ILE A 46 -5.10 -11.35 -3.79
CA ILE A 46 -4.32 -10.88 -4.95
C ILE A 46 -3.91 -12.06 -5.82
N ALA A 47 -3.37 -13.13 -5.23
CA ALA A 47 -2.95 -14.33 -5.98
C ALA A 47 -4.12 -15.04 -6.70
N LYS A 48 -5.34 -14.97 -6.16
CA LYS A 48 -6.53 -15.55 -6.79
C LYS A 48 -7.10 -14.72 -7.94
N ASN A 49 -7.07 -13.39 -7.79
CA ASN A 49 -7.87 -12.49 -8.64
C ASN A 49 -7.02 -11.61 -9.58
N ALA A 50 -5.72 -11.51 -9.36
CA ALA A 50 -4.80 -10.78 -10.22
C ALA A 50 -3.88 -11.75 -10.97
N GLN A 51 -3.47 -11.39 -12.19
CA GLN A 51 -2.46 -12.14 -12.93
C GLN A 51 -1.12 -12.11 -12.19
N ASP A 52 -0.35 -13.20 -12.25
CA ASP A 52 0.97 -13.28 -11.62
C ASP A 52 1.86 -12.09 -12.02
N GLY A 53 2.37 -11.38 -11.01
CA GLY A 53 3.22 -10.19 -11.20
C GLY A 53 2.49 -8.92 -11.62
N ALA A 54 1.15 -8.94 -11.77
CA ALA A 54 0.37 -7.76 -12.16
C ALA A 54 0.38 -6.66 -11.10
N LEU A 55 0.55 -6.99 -9.82
CA LEU A 55 0.60 -6.05 -8.70
C LEU A 55 1.84 -6.30 -7.84
N GLN A 56 2.79 -5.36 -7.81
CA GLN A 56 3.95 -5.45 -6.93
C GLN A 56 3.65 -4.75 -5.60
N ALA A 57 3.44 -5.56 -4.56
CA ALA A 57 3.19 -5.09 -3.20
C ALA A 57 4.44 -5.20 -2.34
N ASN A 58 4.85 -4.09 -1.72
CA ASN A 58 5.94 -4.05 -0.76
C ASN A 58 5.44 -3.75 0.65
N THR A 59 5.86 -4.57 1.60
CA THR A 59 5.47 -4.42 3.00
C THR A 59 6.38 -3.45 3.73
N TYR A 60 5.77 -2.38 4.22
CA TYR A 60 6.37 -1.32 5.01
C TYR A 60 6.00 -1.50 6.50
N HIS A 61 6.51 -2.58 7.11
CA HIS A 61 6.32 -2.93 8.52
C HIS A 61 7.52 -3.72 9.07
N GLY A 62 7.89 -3.51 10.34
CA GLY A 62 8.91 -4.29 11.03
C GLY A 62 10.36 -3.82 10.77
N PRO A 63 11.37 -4.67 10.99
CA PRO A 63 12.80 -4.30 10.85
C PRO A 63 13.19 -3.78 9.46
N THR A 64 12.46 -4.19 8.42
CA THR A 64 12.66 -3.78 7.02
C THR A 64 12.27 -2.33 6.74
N HIS A 65 11.57 -1.69 7.69
CA HIS A 65 11.12 -0.31 7.58
C HIS A 65 12.24 0.72 7.48
N HIS A 66 13.44 0.40 8.00
CA HIS A 66 14.65 1.23 7.82
C HIS A 66 15.31 1.08 6.44
N SER A 67 14.91 0.07 5.65
CA SER A 67 15.53 -0.23 4.35
C SER A 67 14.79 0.37 3.14
N LEU A 68 13.57 0.87 3.32
CA LEU A 68 12.77 1.43 2.22
C LEU A 68 12.95 2.95 2.15
N SER A 69 13.85 3.37 1.26
CA SER A 69 14.05 4.77 0.90
C SER A 69 12.84 5.33 0.13
N ASP A 70 12.70 6.66 0.11
CA ASP A 70 11.68 7.36 -0.68
C ASP A 70 11.69 6.88 -2.15
N ALA A 71 12.88 6.69 -2.71
CA ALA A 71 13.08 6.21 -4.08
C ALA A 71 12.60 4.77 -4.32
N ASN A 72 12.65 3.91 -3.30
CA ASN A 72 12.15 2.54 -3.41
C ASN A 72 10.63 2.50 -3.33
N ILE A 73 10.03 3.36 -2.50
CA ILE A 73 8.58 3.44 -2.35
C ILE A 73 7.92 3.98 -3.62
N LEU A 74 8.52 4.99 -4.27
CA LEU A 74 8.03 5.52 -5.54
C LEU A 74 8.07 4.52 -6.70
N LYS A 75 8.82 3.42 -6.56
CA LYS A 75 8.87 2.32 -7.55
C LYS A 75 7.85 1.21 -7.26
N CYS A 76 7.16 1.27 -6.13
CA CYS A 76 6.16 0.27 -5.76
C CYS A 76 4.81 0.63 -6.37
N ASP A 77 4.04 -0.37 -6.79
CA ASP A 77 2.63 -0.16 -7.12
C ASP A 77 1.81 0.01 -5.82
N ILE A 78 2.08 -0.88 -4.85
CA ILE A 78 1.34 -0.97 -3.60
C ILE A 78 2.32 -0.97 -2.42
N VAL A 79 2.02 -0.16 -1.41
CA VAL A 79 2.71 -0.14 -0.13
C VAL A 79 1.75 -0.61 0.95
N ILE A 80 2.13 -1.67 1.64
CA ILE A 80 1.32 -2.23 2.74
C ILE A 80 1.92 -1.78 4.06
N THR A 81 1.11 -1.19 4.95
CA THR A 81 1.56 -0.86 6.30
C THR A 81 0.44 -1.09 7.33
N SER A 82 0.75 -0.87 8.61
CA SER A 82 -0.21 -1.03 9.69
C SER A 82 -0.46 0.28 10.42
N TYR A 83 -1.65 0.40 11.03
CA TYR A 83 -2.02 1.53 11.87
C TYR A 83 -0.97 1.84 12.93
N ASN A 84 -0.48 0.81 13.63
CA ASN A 84 0.59 0.97 14.62
C ASN A 84 1.86 1.63 14.06
N THR A 85 2.25 1.30 12.83
CA THR A 85 3.41 1.92 12.16
C THR A 85 3.14 3.39 11.86
N ILE A 86 1.97 3.71 11.29
CA ILE A 86 1.57 5.09 10.99
C ILE A 86 1.49 5.93 12.27
N THR A 87 0.82 5.44 13.32
CA THR A 87 0.68 6.16 14.59
C THR A 87 2.03 6.39 15.26
N LYS A 88 2.94 5.40 15.24
CA LYS A 88 4.30 5.57 15.78
C LYS A 88 5.06 6.66 15.06
N LYS A 89 4.98 6.70 13.72
CA LYS A 89 5.61 7.76 12.92
C LYS A 89 5.00 9.13 13.15
N LEU A 90 3.68 9.20 13.30
CA LEU A 90 2.99 10.47 13.55
C LEU A 90 3.44 11.08 14.89
N LYS A 91 3.70 10.25 15.90
CA LYS A 91 4.19 10.67 17.21
C LYS A 91 5.67 11.05 17.22
N GLN A 92 6.44 10.71 16.18
CA GLN A 92 7.82 11.17 16.05
C GLN A 92 7.83 12.63 15.63
N THR A 93 8.53 13.47 16.38
CA THR A 93 8.55 14.95 16.22
C THR A 93 9.05 15.43 14.86
N ASN A 94 9.72 14.56 14.10
CA ASN A 94 10.17 14.82 12.73
C ASN A 94 9.33 14.04 11.71
N THR A 95 8.04 14.35 11.58
CA THR A 95 7.18 13.78 10.53
C THR A 95 7.72 14.07 9.13
N SER A 96 8.44 15.18 8.96
CA SER A 96 9.14 15.60 7.74
C SER A 96 10.28 14.68 7.29
N THR A 97 10.68 13.66 8.05
CA THR A 97 11.69 12.67 7.61
C THR A 97 11.08 11.33 7.23
N SER A 98 9.80 11.12 7.53
CA SER A 98 9.12 9.87 7.25
C SER A 98 8.62 9.85 5.81
N CYS A 99 9.12 8.90 5.02
CA CYS A 99 8.71 8.66 3.63
C CYS A 99 7.17 8.62 3.45
N THR A 100 6.44 8.06 4.42
CA THR A 100 4.99 7.91 4.35
C THR A 100 4.24 9.24 4.32
N PHE A 101 4.80 10.30 4.89
CA PHE A 101 4.17 11.64 4.93
C PHE A 101 4.74 12.61 3.88
N LYS A 102 5.80 12.23 3.16
CA LYS A 102 6.38 13.02 2.06
C LYS A 102 5.79 12.65 0.69
N ILE A 103 5.40 11.40 0.55
CA ILE A 103 4.96 10.85 -0.74
C ILE A 103 3.50 11.24 -0.97
N ASN A 104 3.22 11.74 -2.16
CA ASN A 104 1.84 11.89 -2.60
C ASN A 104 1.32 10.51 -2.99
N TRP A 105 0.25 10.07 -2.34
CA TRP A 105 -0.35 8.76 -2.58
C TRP A 105 -1.45 8.87 -3.63
N HIS A 106 -1.50 7.94 -4.58
CA HIS A 106 -2.59 7.87 -5.55
C HIS A 106 -3.92 7.57 -4.86
N CYS A 107 -3.88 6.66 -3.89
CA CYS A 107 -5.02 6.25 -3.10
C CYS A 107 -4.53 5.80 -1.71
N ILE A 108 -5.34 6.04 -0.70
CA ILE A 108 -5.15 5.54 0.67
C ILE A 108 -6.33 4.62 0.96
N ILE A 109 -6.06 3.32 1.12
CA ILE A 109 -7.06 2.32 1.50
C ILE A 109 -6.88 2.02 2.98
N LEU A 110 -7.94 2.20 3.75
CA LEU A 110 -8.01 1.93 5.18
C LEU A 110 -8.87 0.69 5.38
N ASP A 111 -8.26 -0.43 5.77
CA ASP A 111 -8.97 -1.70 5.91
C ASP A 111 -8.94 -2.19 7.37
N GLU A 112 -10.09 -2.65 7.85
CA GLU A 112 -10.44 -2.98 9.25
C GLU A 112 -10.14 -1.87 10.29
N GLU A 113 -10.90 -0.77 10.22
CA GLU A 113 -11.14 0.14 11.37
C GLU A 113 -12.42 -0.27 12.10
N GLN A 114 -12.33 -1.29 12.96
CA GLN A 114 -13.27 -1.54 14.07
C GLN A 114 -12.53 -2.07 15.29
#